data_AF-A0A2A2RCQ5-F1
#
_entry.id   AF-A0A2A2RCQ5-F1
#
_cell.length_a   1.000
_cell.length_b   1.000
_cell.length_c   1.000
_cell.angle_alpha   90.00
_cell.angle_beta   90.00
_cell.angle_gamma   90.00
#
_symmetry.space_group_name_H-M   'P 1'
#
loop_
_entity.id
_entity.type
_entity.pdbx_description
1 polymer ?
#
loop_
_entity_poly.entity_id
_entity_poly.type
_entity_poly.pdbx_seq_one_letter_code
_entity_poly.pdbx_strand_id
1 'polypeptide(L)'
;MSTAEALAELTRLVQRAHTLGTVGGLLGWDEQVNLPPGAAEQRAAQQAVMAEVIHAATADSRVGELLTRLEAPGAGLDVDGAAIVRQARRDHDQATRLPADFVRAKAEQESRAFHAWAKAREARDFAGFAPVLARNVDFARREAAFLNPAAPAYDVLL
;
A
#
# COMPACT_ATOMS: atom_id res chain seq x y z
N MET A 1 -14.85 -23.73 12.31
CA MET A 1 -14.24 -23.44 11.01
C MET A 1 -13.17 -24.48 10.74
N SER A 2 -13.19 -25.18 9.62
CA SER A 2 -12.15 -26.10 9.16
C SER A 2 -10.96 -25.33 8.53
N THR A 3 -9.85 -26.01 8.20
CA THR A 3 -8.76 -25.39 7.42
C THR A 3 -9.28 -24.89 6.07
N ALA A 4 -10.10 -25.69 5.38
CA ALA A 4 -10.64 -25.33 4.07
C ALA A 4 -11.52 -24.08 4.12
N GLU A 5 -12.41 -23.98 5.11
CA GLU A 5 -13.24 -22.79 5.32
C GLU A 5 -12.38 -21.56 5.67
N ALA A 6 -11.36 -21.72 6.51
CA ALA A 6 -10.45 -20.65 6.89
C ALA A 6 -9.65 -20.12 5.69
N LEU A 7 -9.12 -21.03 4.87
CA LEU A 7 -8.37 -20.68 3.66
C LEU A 7 -9.27 -19.99 2.64
N ALA A 8 -10.50 -20.46 2.44
CA ALA A 8 -11.46 -19.82 1.55
C ALA A 8 -11.83 -18.41 2.02
N GLU A 9 -12.03 -18.22 3.33
CA GLU A 9 -12.31 -16.90 3.90
C GLU A 9 -11.11 -15.95 3.74
N LEU A 10 -9.89 -16.39 4.06
CA LEU A 10 -8.66 -15.61 3.88
C LEU A 10 -8.50 -15.21 2.41
N THR A 11 -8.67 -16.17 1.49
CA THR A 11 -8.56 -15.94 0.04
C THR A 11 -9.53 -14.85 -0.40
N ARG A 12 -10.79 -14.89 0.05
CA ARG A 12 -11.79 -13.87 -0.27
C ARG A 12 -11.40 -12.49 0.25
N LEU A 13 -10.84 -12.39 1.46
CA LEU A 13 -10.40 -11.12 2.05
C LEU A 13 -9.20 -10.53 1.28
N VAL A 14 -8.20 -11.37 0.98
CA VAL A 14 -7.02 -10.97 0.20
C VAL A 14 -7.42 -10.57 -1.23
N GLN A 15 -8.33 -11.32 -1.87
CA GLN A 15 -8.88 -10.95 -3.17
C GLN A 15 -9.60 -9.60 -3.15
N ARG A 16 -10.38 -9.32 -2.09
CA ARG A 16 -11.04 -8.01 -1.93
C ARG A 16 -10.00 -6.88 -1.84
N ALA A 17 -8.98 -7.03 -1.00
CA ALA A 17 -7.89 -6.04 -0.88
C ALA A 17 -7.18 -5.85 -2.22
N HIS A 18 -6.90 -6.94 -2.94
CA HIS A 18 -6.32 -6.90 -4.27
C HIS A 18 -7.20 -6.16 -5.28
N THR A 19 -8.50 -6.45 -5.35
CA THR A 19 -9.44 -5.74 -6.24
C THR A 19 -9.53 -4.25 -5.93
N LEU A 20 -9.49 -3.85 -4.66
CA LEU A 20 -9.40 -2.44 -4.30
C LEU A 20 -8.09 -1.82 -4.81
N GLY A 21 -6.99 -2.56 -4.70
CA GLY A 21 -5.69 -2.19 -5.28
C GLY A 21 -5.72 -1.99 -6.79
N THR A 22 -6.43 -2.84 -7.54
CA THR A 22 -6.56 -2.67 -8.99
C THR A 22 -7.35 -1.43 -9.38
N VAL A 23 -8.35 -1.03 -8.58
CA VAL A 23 -9.05 0.26 -8.74
C VAL A 23 -8.08 1.42 -8.51
N GLY A 24 -7.26 1.36 -7.47
CA GLY A 24 -6.18 2.35 -7.24
C GLY A 24 -5.20 2.43 -8.41
N GLY A 25 -4.82 1.29 -8.99
CA GLY A 25 -3.99 1.22 -10.18
C GLY A 25 -4.61 1.92 -11.39
N LEU A 26 -5.92 1.77 -11.60
CA LEU A 26 -6.64 2.48 -12.66
C LEU A 26 -6.64 4.00 -12.43
N LEU A 27 -6.84 4.45 -11.18
CA LEU A 27 -6.75 5.88 -10.83
C LEU A 27 -5.34 6.45 -11.10
N GLY A 28 -4.30 5.67 -10.78
CA GLY A 28 -2.91 6.06 -11.01
C GLY A 28 -2.55 6.10 -12.50
N TRP A 29 -3.11 5.21 -13.32
CA TRP A 29 -2.97 5.28 -14.77
C TRP A 29 -3.68 6.51 -15.35
N ASP A 30 -4.94 6.73 -14.97
CA ASP A 30 -5.72 7.87 -15.45
C ASP A 30 -5.05 9.21 -15.09
N GLU A 31 -4.43 9.28 -13.91
CA GLU A 31 -3.71 10.46 -13.41
C GLU A 31 -2.58 10.89 -14.34
N GLN A 32 -1.92 9.91 -14.96
CA GLN A 32 -0.77 10.11 -15.82
C GLN A 32 -1.14 10.34 -17.28
N VAL A 33 -2.33 9.88 -17.71
CA VAL A 33 -2.68 9.81 -19.13
C VAL A 33 -3.84 10.74 -19.51
N ASN A 34 -4.93 10.74 -18.75
CA ASN A 34 -6.17 11.41 -19.14
C ASN A 34 -6.64 12.51 -18.20
N LEU A 35 -6.06 12.60 -16.99
CA LEU A 35 -6.53 13.55 -15.98
C LEU A 35 -6.47 14.99 -16.52
N PRO A 36 -7.60 15.73 -16.52
CA PRO A 36 -7.63 17.07 -17.05
C PRO A 36 -6.80 18.03 -16.19
N PRO A 37 -6.24 19.09 -16.78
CA PRO A 37 -5.59 20.16 -16.03
C PRO A 37 -6.53 20.72 -14.94
N GLY A 38 -6.02 20.88 -13.73
CA GLY A 38 -6.77 21.41 -12.59
C GLY A 38 -7.44 20.36 -11.69
N ALA A 39 -7.48 19.09 -12.08
CA ALA A 39 -8.08 18.02 -11.27
C ALA A 39 -7.08 17.33 -10.31
N ALA A 40 -5.85 17.83 -10.20
CA ALA A 40 -4.78 17.25 -9.37
C ALA A 40 -5.18 17.07 -7.90
N GLU A 41 -5.79 18.08 -7.28
CA GLU A 41 -6.20 18.00 -5.86
C GLU A 41 -7.34 17.00 -5.64
N GLN A 42 -8.27 16.90 -6.60
CA GLN A 42 -9.31 15.89 -6.55
C GLN A 42 -8.73 14.48 -6.67
N ARG A 43 -7.76 14.28 -7.58
CA ARG A 43 -7.08 12.99 -7.73
C ARG A 43 -6.27 12.62 -6.48
N ALA A 44 -5.56 13.58 -5.88
CA ALA A 44 -4.84 13.35 -4.63
C ALA A 44 -5.78 12.90 -3.50
N ALA A 45 -6.97 13.51 -3.37
CA ALA A 45 -7.98 13.09 -2.41
C ALA A 45 -8.53 11.68 -2.69
N GLN A 46 -8.76 11.33 -3.97
CA GLN A 46 -9.18 9.98 -4.37
C GLN A 46 -8.12 8.93 -4.00
N GLN A 47 -6.83 9.21 -4.28
CA GLN A 47 -5.73 8.33 -3.92
C GLN A 47 -5.62 8.14 -2.41
N ALA A 48 -5.74 9.21 -1.63
CA ALA A 48 -5.74 9.15 -0.16
C ALA A 48 -6.84 8.23 0.38
N VAL A 49 -8.09 8.42 -0.06
CA VAL A 49 -9.21 7.57 0.41
C VAL A 49 -9.03 6.13 -0.05
N MET A 50 -8.59 5.89 -1.28
CA MET A 50 -8.35 4.52 -1.74
C MET A 50 -7.24 3.84 -0.97
N ALA A 51 -6.14 4.54 -0.66
CA ALA A 51 -5.06 4.00 0.15
C ALA A 51 -5.54 3.63 1.55
N GLU A 52 -6.39 4.45 2.17
CA GLU A 52 -7.01 4.15 3.48
C GLU A 52 -7.88 2.89 3.42
N VAL A 53 -8.75 2.76 2.41
CA VAL A 53 -9.65 1.61 2.25
C VAL A 53 -8.87 0.31 1.96
N ILE A 54 -7.84 0.38 1.13
CA ILE A 54 -6.95 -0.76 0.85
C ILE A 54 -6.21 -1.15 2.12
N HIS A 55 -5.62 -0.19 2.83
CA HIS A 55 -4.90 -0.44 4.08
C HIS A 55 -5.80 -1.09 5.13
N ALA A 56 -7.01 -0.58 5.34
CA ALA A 56 -7.97 -1.16 6.28
C ALA A 56 -8.33 -2.62 5.92
N ALA A 57 -8.51 -2.92 4.62
CA ALA A 57 -8.79 -4.28 4.17
C ALA A 57 -7.61 -5.24 4.37
N THR A 58 -6.38 -4.78 4.18
CA THR A 58 -5.17 -5.59 4.35
C THR A 58 -4.78 -5.77 5.82
N ALA A 59 -4.95 -4.75 6.64
CA ALA A 59 -4.60 -4.73 8.07
C ALA A 59 -5.74 -5.25 8.98
N ASP A 60 -6.85 -5.72 8.41
CA ASP A 60 -8.01 -6.22 9.16
C ASP A 60 -7.61 -7.33 10.14
N SER A 61 -8.03 -7.22 11.41
CA SER A 61 -7.68 -8.20 12.44
C SER A 61 -8.15 -9.61 12.12
N ARG A 62 -9.24 -9.75 11.36
CA ARG A 62 -9.74 -11.04 10.88
C ARG A 62 -8.73 -11.74 9.98
N VAL A 63 -8.00 -11.01 9.14
CA VAL A 63 -6.91 -11.57 8.32
C VAL A 63 -5.84 -12.16 9.24
N GLY A 64 -5.42 -11.42 10.27
CA GLY A 64 -4.46 -11.89 11.27
C GLY A 64 -4.89 -13.17 12.00
N GLU A 65 -6.14 -13.23 12.44
CA GLU A 65 -6.73 -14.42 13.08
C GLU A 65 -6.70 -15.66 12.17
N LEU A 66 -7.09 -15.48 10.91
CA LEU A 66 -7.11 -16.56 9.91
C LEU A 66 -5.70 -17.07 9.61
N LEU A 67 -4.74 -16.16 9.46
CA LEU A 67 -3.34 -16.50 9.24
C LEU A 67 -2.78 -17.32 10.41
N THR A 68 -2.94 -16.86 11.66
CA THR A 68 -2.46 -17.59 12.84
C THR A 68 -3.04 -19.00 12.92
N ARG A 69 -4.31 -19.17 12.55
CA ARG A 69 -4.94 -20.50 12.49
C ARG A 69 -4.32 -21.39 11.40
N LEU A 70 -4.10 -20.84 10.21
CA LEU A 70 -3.60 -21.57 9.05
C LEU A 70 -2.10 -21.89 9.15
N GLU A 71 -1.37 -21.12 9.94
CA GLU A 71 0.05 -21.32 10.28
C GLU A 71 0.24 -22.39 11.38
N ALA A 72 -0.82 -22.80 12.07
CA ALA A 72 -0.74 -23.77 13.15
C ALA A 72 -0.30 -25.17 12.64
N PRO A 73 0.49 -25.92 13.45
CA PRO A 73 0.87 -27.29 13.10
C PRO A 73 -0.35 -28.16 12.80
N GLY A 74 -0.29 -28.92 11.70
CA GLY A 74 -1.38 -29.81 11.30
C GLY A 74 -2.51 -29.14 10.53
N ALA A 75 -2.38 -27.87 10.11
CA ALA A 75 -3.35 -27.23 9.22
C ALA A 75 -3.59 -28.02 7.92
N GLY A 76 -2.56 -28.69 7.39
CA GLY A 76 -2.68 -29.58 6.23
C GLY A 76 -2.89 -28.83 4.92
N LEU A 77 -2.22 -27.70 4.73
CA LEU A 77 -2.27 -26.92 3.50
C LEU A 77 -1.52 -27.64 2.37
N ASP A 78 -2.06 -27.55 1.15
CA ASP A 78 -1.34 -27.88 -0.06
C ASP A 78 -0.34 -26.76 -0.42
N VAL A 79 0.40 -26.95 -1.53
CA VAL A 79 1.44 -26.01 -1.97
C VAL A 79 0.88 -24.61 -2.22
N ASP A 80 -0.29 -24.53 -2.86
CA ASP A 80 -0.94 -23.27 -3.22
C ASP A 80 -1.48 -22.55 -1.98
N GLY A 81 -2.16 -23.27 -1.09
CA GLY A 81 -2.64 -22.74 0.19
C GLY A 81 -1.50 -22.22 1.06
N ALA A 82 -0.38 -22.94 1.13
CA ALA A 82 0.81 -22.50 1.87
C ALA A 82 1.44 -21.25 1.25
N ALA A 83 1.41 -21.11 -0.09
CA ALA A 83 1.90 -19.91 -0.77
C ALA A 83 1.01 -18.69 -0.50
N ILE A 84 -0.31 -18.85 -0.54
CA ILE A 84 -1.29 -17.80 -0.21
C ILE A 84 -1.06 -17.29 1.22
N VAL A 85 -0.97 -18.21 2.18
CA VAL A 85 -0.77 -17.86 3.60
C VAL A 85 0.55 -17.11 3.81
N ARG A 86 1.65 -17.59 3.22
CA ARG A 86 2.96 -16.93 3.33
C ARG A 86 2.94 -15.50 2.79
N GLN A 87 2.33 -15.29 1.62
CA GLN A 87 2.26 -13.95 1.03
C GLN A 87 1.33 -13.03 1.82
N ALA A 88 0.13 -13.51 2.16
CA ALA A 88 -0.83 -12.76 2.94
C ALA A 88 -0.29 -12.37 4.33
N ARG A 89 0.50 -13.24 4.97
CA ARG A 89 1.22 -12.92 6.22
C ARG A 89 2.18 -11.76 6.03
N ARG A 90 3.04 -11.81 5.00
CA ARG A 90 3.98 -10.73 4.72
C ARG A 90 3.25 -9.40 4.53
N ASP A 91 2.20 -9.40 3.70
CA ASP A 91 1.44 -8.19 3.37
C ASP A 91 0.71 -7.63 4.60
N HIS A 92 0.08 -8.49 5.40
CA HIS A 92 -0.62 -8.11 6.63
C HIS A 92 0.34 -7.55 7.69
N ASP A 93 1.49 -8.19 7.90
CA ASP A 93 2.50 -7.73 8.86
C ASP A 93 3.10 -6.38 8.45
N GLN A 94 3.32 -6.14 7.15
CA GLN A 94 3.76 -4.83 6.68
C GLN A 94 2.67 -3.77 6.84
N ALA A 95 1.43 -4.09 6.47
CA ALA A 95 0.31 -3.17 6.60
C ALA A 95 0.08 -2.76 8.06
N THR A 96 0.05 -3.70 9.00
CA THR A 96 -0.21 -3.43 10.42
C THR A 96 0.87 -2.60 11.12
N ARG A 97 2.09 -2.51 10.56
CA ARG A 97 3.16 -1.64 11.07
C ARG A 97 3.00 -0.17 10.69
N LEU A 98 2.21 0.13 9.66
CA LEU A 98 2.04 1.48 9.14
C LEU A 98 0.79 2.12 9.77
N PRO A 99 0.88 3.32 10.36
CA PRO A 99 -0.31 4.04 10.80
C PRO A 99 -1.21 4.43 9.62
N ALA A 100 -2.53 4.26 9.75
CA ALA A 100 -3.49 4.58 8.67
C ALA A 100 -3.37 6.04 8.17
N ASP A 101 -3.23 6.99 9.10
CA ASP A 101 -3.02 8.41 8.75
C ASP A 101 -1.73 8.65 7.95
N PHE A 102 -0.69 7.86 8.22
CA PHE A 102 0.56 7.93 7.46
C PHE A 102 0.36 7.43 6.02
N VAL A 103 -0.32 6.30 5.84
CA VAL A 103 -0.61 5.73 4.52
C VAL A 103 -1.43 6.70 3.67
N ARG A 104 -2.49 7.30 4.25
CA ARG A 104 -3.31 8.31 3.58
C ARG A 104 -2.48 9.52 3.16
N ALA A 105 -1.69 10.08 4.08
CA ALA A 105 -0.89 11.27 3.82
C ALA A 105 0.22 11.01 2.78
N LYS A 106 0.79 9.80 2.77
CA LYS A 106 1.79 9.40 1.78
C LYS A 106 1.19 9.34 0.38
N ALA A 107 0.04 8.70 0.21
CA ALA A 107 -0.64 8.61 -1.09
C ALA A 107 -1.03 9.98 -1.66
N GLU A 108 -1.55 10.88 -0.82
CA GLU A 108 -1.87 12.26 -1.21
C GLU A 108 -0.61 13.03 -1.65
N GLN A 109 0.49 12.86 -0.91
CA GLN A 109 1.77 13.49 -1.24
C GLN A 109 2.35 12.95 -2.54
N GLU A 110 2.28 11.63 -2.80
CA GLU A 110 2.78 11.01 -4.03
C GLU A 110 2.05 11.56 -5.28
N SER A 111 0.72 11.68 -5.23
CA SER A 111 -0.09 12.28 -6.30
C SER A 111 0.28 13.75 -6.55
N ARG A 112 0.34 14.58 -5.49
CA ARG A 112 0.78 15.97 -5.61
C ARG A 112 2.20 16.08 -6.16
N ALA A 113 3.09 15.18 -5.74
CA ALA A 113 4.47 15.17 -6.18
C ALA A 113 4.60 14.83 -7.67
N PHE A 114 3.79 13.89 -8.17
CA PHE A 114 3.73 13.59 -9.60
C PHE A 114 3.38 14.83 -10.42
N HIS A 115 2.33 15.56 -10.04
CA HIS A 115 1.93 16.77 -10.75
C HIS A 115 2.95 17.91 -10.66
N ALA A 116 3.58 18.09 -9.50
CA ALA A 116 4.67 19.07 -9.33
C ALA A 116 5.88 18.71 -10.20
N TRP A 117 6.25 17.43 -10.22
CA TRP A 117 7.33 16.91 -11.05
C TRP A 117 7.07 17.08 -12.53
N ALA A 118 5.85 16.79 -13.02
CA ALA A 118 5.52 16.90 -14.44
C ALA A 118 5.74 18.33 -14.94
N LYS A 119 5.25 19.33 -14.19
CA LYS A 119 5.44 20.76 -14.49
C LYS A 119 6.91 21.16 -14.42
N ALA A 120 7.61 20.76 -13.35
CA ALA A 120 9.01 21.09 -13.15
C ALA A 120 9.91 20.47 -14.24
N ARG A 121 9.62 19.24 -14.66
CA ARG A 121 10.36 18.55 -15.73
C ARG A 121 10.20 19.27 -17.07
N GLU A 122 8.99 19.69 -17.42
CA GLU A 122 8.73 20.47 -18.63
C GLU A 122 9.50 21.80 -18.60
N ALA A 123 9.50 22.48 -17.45
CA ALA A 123 10.21 23.73 -17.23
C ALA A 123 11.74 23.57 -17.02
N ARG A 124 12.24 22.33 -16.91
CA ARG A 124 13.63 22.01 -16.47
C ARG A 124 14.00 22.66 -15.13
N ASP A 125 13.03 22.82 -14.24
CA ASP A 125 13.15 23.51 -12.96
C ASP A 125 13.32 22.52 -11.80
N PHE A 126 14.55 22.08 -11.57
CA PHE A 126 14.84 21.25 -10.39
C PHE A 126 14.61 22.00 -9.07
N ALA A 127 14.90 23.31 -9.03
CA ALA A 127 14.80 24.10 -7.81
C ALA A 127 13.35 24.15 -7.30
N GLY A 128 12.38 24.29 -8.22
CA GLY A 128 10.95 24.21 -7.90
C GLY A 128 10.49 22.83 -7.41
N PHE A 129 11.12 21.75 -7.88
CA PHE A 129 10.76 20.38 -7.46
C PHE A 129 11.47 19.90 -6.19
N ALA A 130 12.66 20.42 -5.89
CA ALA A 130 13.49 19.95 -4.79
C ALA A 130 12.78 19.90 -3.42
N PRO A 131 11.96 20.89 -3.00
CA PRO A 131 11.19 20.81 -1.76
C PRO A 131 10.17 19.66 -1.74
N VAL A 132 9.55 19.37 -2.89
CA VAL A 132 8.57 18.28 -3.03
C VAL A 132 9.26 16.92 -2.93
N LEU A 133 10.40 16.79 -3.60
CA LEU A 133 11.26 15.59 -3.50
C LEU A 133 11.73 15.35 -2.06
N ALA A 134 12.18 16.40 -1.36
CA ALA A 134 12.62 16.29 0.03
C ALA A 134 11.51 15.73 0.94
N ARG A 135 10.26 16.15 0.70
CA ARG A 135 9.10 15.62 1.43
C ARG A 135 8.84 14.14 1.11
N ASN A 136 8.98 13.71 -0.16
CA ASN A 136 8.86 12.29 -0.51
C ASN A 136 9.95 11.44 0.17
N VAL A 137 11.18 11.95 0.24
CA VAL A 137 12.29 11.27 0.95
C VAL A 137 12.01 11.19 2.46
N ASP A 138 11.41 12.21 3.07
CA ASP A 138 10.96 12.15 4.47
C ASP A 138 9.92 11.04 4.68
N PHE A 139 8.90 10.96 3.82
CA PHE A 139 7.92 9.87 3.86
C PHE A 139 8.58 8.49 3.73
N ALA A 140 9.53 8.32 2.80
CA ALA A 140 10.25 7.05 2.64
C ALA A 140 11.04 6.68 3.91
N ARG A 141 11.73 7.63 4.54
CA ARG A 141 12.46 7.38 5.80
C ARG A 141 11.53 7.00 6.94
N ARG A 142 10.37 7.67 7.05
CA ARG A 142 9.35 7.36 8.05
C ARG A 142 8.72 5.99 7.82
N GLU A 143 8.42 5.64 6.57
CA GLU A 143 7.95 4.31 6.19
C GLU A 143 8.94 3.23 6.63
N ALA A 144 10.23 3.41 6.32
CA ALA A 144 11.27 2.49 6.76
C ALA A 144 11.34 2.36 8.28
N ALA A 145 11.24 3.48 9.01
CA ALA A 145 11.24 3.48 10.47
C ALA A 145 10.02 2.77 11.07
N PHE A 146 8.84 2.85 10.43
CA PHE A 146 7.67 2.08 10.84
C PHE A 146 7.83 0.59 10.55
N LEU A 147 8.35 0.24 9.37
CA LEU A 147 8.48 -1.15 8.94
C LEU A 147 9.56 -1.91 9.73
N ASN A 148 10.73 -1.30 9.94
CA ASN A 148 11.79 -1.87 10.74
C ASN A 148 12.76 -0.78 11.25
N PRO A 149 12.57 -0.25 12.47
CA PRO A 149 13.42 0.81 13.02
C PRO A 149 14.85 0.36 13.35
N ALA A 150 15.11 -0.96 13.39
CA ALA A 150 16.41 -1.52 13.74
C ALA A 150 17.31 -1.76 12.52
N ALA A 151 16.78 -1.65 11.29
CA ALA A 151 17.52 -1.88 10.05
C ALA A 151 17.84 -0.57 9.32
N PRO A 152 18.91 -0.53 8.49
CA PRO A 152 19.16 0.61 7.62
C PRO A 152 17.97 0.88 6.71
N ALA A 153 17.52 2.14 6.65
CA ALA A 153 16.31 2.50 5.90
C ALA A 153 16.35 2.07 4.42
N TYR A 154 17.54 2.04 3.82
CA TYR A 154 17.72 1.57 2.44
C TYR A 154 17.36 0.09 2.29
N ASP A 155 17.81 -0.77 3.20
CA ASP A 155 17.55 -2.22 3.17
C ASP A 155 16.07 -2.53 3.44
N VAL A 156 15.38 -1.69 4.21
CA VAL A 156 13.95 -1.84 4.48
C VAL A 156 13.10 -1.54 3.24
N LEU A 157 13.60 -0.69 2.34
CA LEU A 157 12.87 -0.21 1.15
C LEU A 157 13.27 -0.93 -0.16
N LEU A 158 14.21 -1.88 -0.09
CA LEU A 158 14.63 -2.75 -1.21
C LEU A 158 13.69 -3.95 -1.38
#